data_AF-A0A2V5Y4F0-F1
#
_entry.id   AF-A0A2V5Y4F0-F1
#
_cell.length_a   1.000
_cell.length_b   1.000
_cell.length_c   1.000
_cell.angle_alpha   90.00
_cell.angle_beta   90.00
_cell.angle_gamma   90.00
#
_symmetry.space_group_name_H-M   'P 1'
#
loop_
_entity.id
_entity.type
_entity.pdbx_description
1 polymer ?
#
loop_
_entity_poly.entity_id
_entity_poly.type
_entity_poly.pdbx_seq_one_letter_code
_entity_poly.pdbx_strand_id
1 'polypeptide(L)'
;MKKNNGQISRGRHVADYASAAVEQMEFYCASHPGSPSAVRRPQLFFRSELWIALLGPSMEEGIVGIGPTVAAALRAFDTQYLACLRPPREAIKSRRSFRSASMSAA
;
A
#
# COMPACT_ATOMS: atom_id res chain seq x y z
N MET A 1 15.62 -41.09 11.88
CA MET A 1 14.74 -40.77 10.75
C MET A 1 14.81 -39.27 10.49
N LYS A 2 15.29 -38.87 9.32
CA LYS A 2 15.57 -37.48 8.91
C LYS A 2 14.31 -36.92 8.24
N LYS A 3 13.78 -35.77 8.68
CA LYS A 3 12.73 -35.04 7.95
C LYS A 3 13.06 -33.55 7.96
N ASN A 4 13.76 -33.14 6.91
CA ASN A 4 14.03 -31.77 6.50
C ASN A 4 13.00 -31.39 5.44
N ASN A 5 12.08 -30.47 5.72
CA ASN A 5 11.31 -29.82 4.66
C ASN A 5 10.75 -28.46 5.10
N GLY A 6 11.59 -27.42 5.03
CA GLY A 6 11.22 -26.04 5.36
C GLY A 6 11.41 -25.06 4.20
N GLN A 7 11.59 -25.54 2.96
CA GLN A 7 11.94 -24.70 1.81
C GLN A 7 11.15 -25.08 0.55
N ILE A 8 9.83 -25.14 0.65
CA ILE A 8 8.98 -25.19 -0.54
C ILE A 8 7.77 -24.30 -0.22
N SER A 9 7.36 -23.42 -1.14
CA SER A 9 6.17 -22.53 -1.07
C SER A 9 6.40 -21.08 -0.58
N ARG A 10 7.41 -20.36 -1.09
CA ARG A 10 7.39 -18.88 -1.01
C ARG A 10 7.27 -18.21 -2.37
N GLY A 11 8.02 -18.68 -3.37
CA GLY A 11 8.01 -18.09 -4.72
C GLY A 11 6.69 -18.27 -5.48
N ARG A 12 5.97 -19.37 -5.27
CA ARG A 12 4.70 -19.65 -5.97
C ARG A 12 3.56 -18.75 -5.46
N HIS A 13 3.44 -18.61 -4.14
CA HIS A 13 2.44 -17.73 -3.53
C HIS A 13 2.63 -16.26 -3.92
N VAL A 14 3.87 -15.76 -4.04
CA VAL A 14 4.12 -14.35 -4.39
C VAL A 14 3.65 -14.00 -5.81
N ALA A 15 3.84 -14.90 -6.78
CA ALA A 15 3.34 -14.70 -8.15
C ALA A 15 1.79 -14.71 -8.18
N ASP A 16 1.16 -15.60 -7.42
CA ASP A 16 -0.29 -15.67 -7.29
C ASP A 16 -0.86 -14.38 -6.66
N TYR A 17 -0.17 -13.80 -5.67
CA TYR A 17 -0.54 -12.51 -5.06
C TYR A 17 -0.41 -11.34 -6.03
N ALA A 18 0.62 -11.31 -6.88
CA ALA A 18 0.80 -10.24 -7.85
C ALA A 18 -0.32 -10.23 -8.90
N SER A 19 -0.66 -11.40 -9.45
CA SER A 19 -1.75 -11.52 -10.42
C SER A 19 -3.10 -11.15 -9.81
N ALA A 20 -3.42 -11.68 -8.61
CA ALA A 20 -4.64 -11.32 -7.89
C ALA A 20 -4.72 -9.82 -7.58
N ALA A 21 -3.60 -9.18 -7.27
CA ALA A 21 -3.56 -7.75 -7.01
C ALA A 21 -3.83 -6.90 -8.25
N VAL A 22 -3.27 -7.31 -9.39
CA VAL A 22 -3.56 -6.66 -10.69
C VAL A 22 -5.05 -6.79 -11.02
N GLU A 23 -5.64 -7.98 -10.90
CA GLU A 23 -7.07 -8.18 -11.15
C GLU A 23 -7.96 -7.32 -10.24
N GLN A 24 -7.63 -7.27 -8.94
CA GLN A 24 -8.34 -6.42 -7.98
C GLN A 24 -8.18 -4.93 -8.30
N MET A 25 -7.01 -4.51 -8.75
CA MET A 25 -6.77 -3.14 -9.18
C MET A 25 -7.58 -2.80 -10.43
N GLU A 26 -7.59 -3.67 -11.45
CA GLU A 26 -8.40 -3.45 -12.66
C GLU A 26 -9.88 -3.38 -12.32
N PHE A 27 -10.38 -4.29 -11.47
CA PHE A 27 -11.77 -4.27 -11.02
C PHE A 27 -12.11 -2.97 -10.28
N TYR A 28 -11.23 -2.50 -9.40
CA TYR A 28 -11.40 -1.22 -8.72
C TYR A 28 -11.44 -0.05 -9.71
N CYS A 29 -10.51 -0.01 -10.67
CA CYS A 29 -10.45 1.04 -11.69
C CYS A 29 -11.71 1.04 -12.58
N ALA A 30 -12.18 -0.14 -12.98
CA ALA A 30 -13.37 -0.30 -13.80
C ALA A 30 -14.66 0.16 -13.06
N SER A 31 -14.75 -0.12 -11.76
CA SER A 31 -15.87 0.34 -10.93
C SER A 31 -15.78 1.83 -10.54
N HIS A 32 -14.59 2.43 -10.60
CA HIS A 32 -14.35 3.83 -10.23
C HIS A 32 -13.56 4.58 -11.33
N PRO A 33 -14.11 4.75 -12.54
CA PRO A 33 -13.36 5.25 -13.70
C PRO A 33 -12.85 6.69 -13.55
N GLY A 34 -13.48 7.51 -12.70
CA GLY A 34 -13.06 8.88 -12.40
C GLY A 34 -12.12 9.02 -11.19
N SER A 35 -11.76 7.91 -10.53
CA SER A 35 -10.89 7.95 -9.36
C SER A 35 -9.43 8.26 -9.75
N PRO A 36 -8.65 8.92 -8.88
CA PRO A 36 -7.21 9.08 -9.08
C PRO A 36 -6.48 7.77 -9.38
N SER A 37 -6.90 6.67 -8.75
CA SER A 37 -6.36 5.33 -8.99
C SER A 37 -6.57 4.85 -10.42
N ALA A 38 -7.75 5.08 -11.01
CA ALA A 38 -8.04 4.71 -12.40
C ALA A 38 -7.21 5.54 -13.41
N VAL A 39 -6.98 6.81 -13.11
CA VAL A 39 -6.29 7.76 -14.01
C VAL A 39 -4.77 7.66 -13.89
N ARG A 40 -4.25 7.56 -12.66
CA ARG A 40 -2.81 7.63 -12.36
C ARG A 40 -2.15 6.27 -12.20
N ARG A 41 -2.93 5.20 -12.02
CA ARG A 41 -2.46 3.82 -11.91
C ARG A 41 -1.25 3.69 -10.94
N PRO A 42 -1.43 3.95 -9.64
CA PRO A 42 -0.32 3.90 -8.67
C PRO A 42 0.33 2.52 -8.63
N GLN A 43 1.62 2.47 -8.31
CA GLN A 43 2.35 1.23 -8.12
C GLN A 43 1.89 0.54 -6.85
N LEU A 44 1.60 -0.76 -6.92
CA LEU A 44 1.19 -1.57 -5.78
C LEU A 44 2.36 -2.38 -5.21
N PHE A 45 2.54 -2.29 -3.90
CA PHE A 45 3.50 -3.08 -3.14
C PHE A 45 2.79 -3.82 -2.02
N PHE A 46 3.28 -5.01 -1.68
CA PHE A 46 2.85 -5.77 -0.51
C PHE A 46 4.00 -5.88 0.47
N ARG A 47 3.83 -5.32 1.66
CA ARG A 47 4.84 -5.28 2.73
C ARG A 47 4.16 -5.47 4.07
N SER A 48 4.68 -6.39 4.89
CA SER A 48 4.21 -6.60 6.27
C SER A 48 2.68 -6.79 6.36
N GLU A 49 2.11 -7.61 5.47
CA GLU A 49 0.66 -7.86 5.39
C GLU A 49 -0.20 -6.65 4.99
N LEU A 50 0.42 -5.58 4.47
CA LEU A 50 -0.27 -4.39 3.99
C LEU A 50 -0.01 -4.14 2.51
N TRP A 51 -1.06 -3.68 1.83
CA TRP A 51 -1.01 -3.15 0.48
C TRP A 51 -0.69 -1.66 0.53
N ILE A 52 0.23 -1.26 -0.33
CA ILE A 52 0.72 0.10 -0.45
C ILE A 52 0.53 0.53 -1.91
N ALA A 53 -0.26 1.56 -2.15
CA ALA A 53 -0.43 2.21 -3.43
C ALA A 53 0.39 3.50 -3.45
N LEU A 54 1.43 3.56 -4.28
CA LEU A 54 2.37 4.67 -4.36
C LEU A 54 2.33 5.35 -5.73
N LEU A 55 2.24 6.67 -5.72
CA LEU A 55 2.53 7.51 -6.89
C LEU A 55 3.63 8.51 -6.53
N GLY A 56 4.80 8.38 -7.16
CA GLY A 56 5.95 9.26 -6.95
C GLY A 56 7.27 8.50 -6.84
N PRO A 57 8.40 9.22 -6.65
CA PRO A 57 9.73 8.61 -6.62
C PRO A 57 9.99 7.81 -5.33
N SER A 58 9.33 8.16 -4.23
CA SER A 58 9.47 7.50 -2.92
C SER A 58 8.21 7.66 -2.09
N MET A 59 8.11 6.92 -0.98
CA MET A 59 7.01 7.07 -0.03
C MET A 59 7.02 8.42 0.71
N GLU A 60 8.18 9.08 0.78
CA GLU A 60 8.36 10.34 1.51
C GLU A 60 7.98 11.55 0.64
N GLU A 61 8.22 11.45 -0.66
CA GLU A 61 7.99 12.52 -1.63
C GLU A 61 6.74 12.29 -2.49
N GLY A 62 6.22 11.06 -2.48
CA GLY A 62 5.03 10.64 -3.24
C GLY A 62 3.74 10.61 -2.41
N ILE A 63 2.65 10.25 -3.08
CA ILE A 63 1.32 10.06 -2.48
C ILE A 63 1.15 8.57 -2.20
N VAL A 64 0.74 8.23 -0.96
CA VAL A 64 0.75 6.84 -0.48
C VAL A 64 -0.57 6.43 0.15
N GLY A 65 -1.30 5.52 -0.50
CA GLY A 65 -2.40 4.80 0.13
C GLY A 65 -1.92 3.52 0.81
N ILE A 66 -2.38 3.24 2.03
CA ILE A 66 -2.05 2.00 2.76
C ILE A 66 -3.33 1.35 3.25
N GLY A 67 -3.46 0.04 3.07
CA GLY A 67 -4.61 -0.72 3.57
C GLY A 67 -4.35 -2.23 3.66
N PRO A 68 -5.20 -2.98 4.38
CA PRO A 68 -5.09 -4.44 4.47
C PRO A 68 -5.48 -5.16 3.18
N THR A 69 -6.11 -4.46 2.22
CA THR A 69 -6.49 -4.99 0.91
C THR A 69 -6.10 -4.00 -0.18
N VAL A 70 -6.01 -4.49 -1.43
CA VAL A 70 -5.75 -3.64 -2.61
C VAL A 70 -6.77 -2.51 -2.71
N ALA A 71 -8.06 -2.81 -2.60
CA ALA A 71 -9.13 -1.81 -2.65
C ALA A 71 -9.03 -0.77 -1.52
N ALA A 72 -8.65 -1.18 -0.30
CA ALA A 72 -8.46 -0.26 0.81
C ALA A 72 -7.27 0.68 0.58
N ALA A 73 -6.16 0.14 0.05
CA ALA A 73 -4.99 0.94 -0.31
C ALA A 73 -5.29 1.95 -1.43
N LEU A 74 -5.98 1.53 -2.49
CA LEU A 74 -6.39 2.41 -3.60
C LEU A 74 -7.36 3.52 -3.13
N ARG A 75 -8.33 3.18 -2.28
CA ARG A 75 -9.24 4.19 -1.69
C ARG A 75 -8.49 5.21 -0.82
N ALA A 76 -7.54 4.75 -0.01
CA ALA A 76 -6.70 5.62 0.80
C ALA A 76 -5.84 6.54 -0.09
N PHE A 77 -5.30 6.01 -1.18
CA PHE A 77 -4.56 6.76 -2.19
C PHE A 77 -5.43 7.85 -2.83
N ASP A 78 -6.64 7.51 -3.29
CA ASP A 78 -7.58 8.45 -3.90
C ASP A 78 -7.88 9.63 -2.96
N THR A 79 -8.11 9.32 -1.68
CA THR A 79 -8.39 10.32 -0.66
C THR A 79 -7.21 11.27 -0.47
N GLN A 80 -5.98 10.73 -0.39
CA GLN A 80 -4.79 11.57 -0.25
C GLN A 80 -4.50 12.39 -1.51
N TYR A 81 -4.69 11.80 -2.69
CA TYR A 81 -4.51 12.50 -3.96
C TYR A 81 -5.41 13.73 -4.05
N LEU A 82 -6.70 13.57 -3.72
CA LEU A 82 -7.66 14.67 -3.71
C LEU A 82 -7.35 15.70 -2.60
N ALA A 83 -6.78 15.28 -1.47
CA ALA A 83 -6.35 16.18 -0.41
C ALA A 83 -5.16 17.05 -0.85
N CYS A 84 -4.21 16.51 -1.60
CA CYS A 84 -3.07 17.24 -2.15
C CYS A 84 -3.46 18.29 -3.21
N LEU A 85 -4.60 18.11 -3.90
CA LEU A 85 -5.13 19.09 -4.85
C LEU A 85 -5.76 20.31 -4.17
N ARG A 86 -6.07 20.23 -2.88
CA ARG A 86 -6.56 21.38 -2.11
C ARG A 86 -5.35 22.23 -1.68
N PRO A 87 -5.42 23.57 -1.79
CA PRO A 87 -4.35 24.42 -1.30
C PRO A 87 -4.11 24.11 0.19
N PRO A 88 -2.86 24.02 0.66
CA PRO A 88 -2.56 23.66 2.03
C PRO A 88 -3.17 24.70 2.98
N ARG A 89 -4.30 24.38 3.62
CA ARG A 89 -4.57 24.94 4.94
C ARG A 89 -3.64 24.19 5.88
N GLU A 90 -2.41 24.70 6.00
CA GLU A 90 -1.39 24.27 6.97
C GLU A 90 -1.46 22.77 7.27
N ALA A 91 -1.12 21.96 6.26
CA ALA A 91 -1.12 20.51 6.41
C ALA A 91 -0.10 20.13 7.48
N ILE A 92 -0.60 19.91 8.70
CA ILE A 92 0.15 19.36 9.82
C ILE A 92 0.79 18.09 9.29
N LYS A 93 2.12 18.13 9.13
CA LYS A 93 2.96 16.98 8.87
C LYS A 93 2.61 15.97 9.95
N SER A 94 1.76 15.00 9.62
CA SER A 94 1.51 13.84 10.46
C SER A 94 2.79 13.04 10.50
N ARG A 95 3.77 13.53 11.28
CA ARG A 95 4.78 12.71 11.92
C ARG A 95 4.00 11.72 12.77
N ARG A 96 3.61 10.57 12.18
CA ARG A 96 3.39 9.37 12.96
C ARG A 96 4.74 8.99 13.53
N SER A 97 5.04 9.63 14.65
CA SER A 97 5.97 9.14 15.65
C SER A 97 5.51 7.71 15.96
N PHE A 98 6.14 6.74 15.32
CA PHE A 98 6.26 5.43 15.92
C PHE A 98 7.09 5.64 17.18
N ARG A 99 6.39 5.87 18.30
CA ARG A 99 7.01 5.85 19.63
C ARG A 99 7.63 4.48 19.79
N SER A 100 8.95 4.42 19.65
CA SER A 100 9.77 3.34 20.16
C SER A 100 9.45 3.18 21.64
N ALA A 101 8.72 2.13 22.00
CA ALA A 101 8.62 1.69 23.38
C ALA A 101 9.88 0.87 23.67
N SER A 102 10.98 1.56 23.95
CA SER A 102 12.12 1.00 24.67
C SER A 102 11.84 1.12 26.16
N MET A 103 11.48 0.02 26.81
CA MET A 103 11.69 -0.13 28.25
C MET A 103 12.47 -1.42 28.47
N SER A 104 13.79 -1.24 28.61
CA SER A 104 14.72 -2.21 29.14
C SER A 104 14.52 -2.41 30.64
N ALA A 105 14.91 -3.61 31.06
CA ALA A 105 15.04 -4.10 32.41
C ALA A 105 15.80 -3.18 33.39
N ALA A 106 15.35 -3.21 34.63
CA ALA A 106 16.17 -3.31 35.84
C ALA A 106 15.34 -3.99 36.93
#